data_AF-A0A846BV18-F1
#
_entry.id   AF-A0A846BV18-F1
#
_cell.length_a   1.000
_cell.length_b   1.000
_cell.length_c   1.000
_cell.angle_alpha   90.00
_cell.angle_beta   90.00
_cell.angle_gamma   90.00
#
_symmetry.space_group_name_H-M   'P 1'
#
loop_
_entity.id
_entity.type
_entity.pdbx_description
1 polymer ?
#
loop_
_entity_poly.entity_id
_entity_poly.type
_entity_poly.pdbx_seq_one_letter_code
_entity_poly.pdbx_strand_id
1 'polypeptide(L)'
;MKLYAISDIHTDFIDNFNLIKKIGNYPHDSLIIAGDISDNLDVINKTFDLLQNKFKYVFYTPGNHELWTRNYRYSSLHKLDTIINLCSDRGIITKPHKFQAHWIIPLFSWYHCKIPLDNNNIIPEWADYYLCEWPLFSMDLAEYFGSLNKQYLKSYEDTVISFSHFLPTAKLLPNPKYLKFKKL
;
A
#
# COMPACT_ATOMS: atom_id res chain seq x y z
N MET A 1 -11.34 17.44 -13.37
CA MET A 1 -10.89 16.11 -12.93
C MET A 1 -9.84 16.31 -11.88
N LYS A 2 -10.03 15.77 -10.69
CA LYS A 2 -9.08 15.84 -9.57
C LYS A 2 -8.49 14.46 -9.31
N LEU A 3 -7.30 14.44 -8.75
CA LEU A 3 -6.65 13.26 -8.21
C LEU A 3 -6.52 13.46 -6.69
N TYR A 4 -7.22 12.63 -5.92
CA TYR A 4 -7.11 12.59 -4.46
C TYR A 4 -6.11 11.52 -4.05
N ALA A 5 -5.59 11.60 -2.83
CA ALA A 5 -4.70 10.59 -2.26
C ALA A 5 -5.03 10.38 -0.77
N ILE A 6 -4.97 9.14 -0.34
CA ILE A 6 -5.12 8.71 1.05
C ILE A 6 -4.28 7.45 1.28
N SER A 7 -3.93 7.15 2.52
CA SER A 7 -3.31 5.90 2.96
C SER A 7 -3.89 5.52 4.32
N ASP A 8 -3.59 4.32 4.82
CA ASP A 8 -3.86 3.93 6.21
C ASP A 8 -5.36 4.07 6.56
N ILE A 9 -6.23 3.69 5.61
CA ILE A 9 -7.67 3.82 5.80
C ILE A 9 -8.22 2.76 6.75
N HIS A 10 -7.50 1.65 6.98
CA HIS A 10 -7.80 0.61 7.96
C HIS A 10 -9.30 0.34 8.12
N THR A 11 -9.95 -0.10 7.05
CA THR A 11 -11.40 -0.31 7.00
C THR A 11 -11.87 -1.56 7.73
N ASP A 12 -10.95 -2.30 8.33
CA ASP A 12 -11.25 -3.28 9.38
C ASP A 12 -11.79 -2.63 10.66
N PHE A 13 -11.46 -1.35 10.91
CA PHE A 13 -12.16 -0.55 11.88
C PHE A 13 -13.49 -0.08 11.30
N ILE A 14 -14.60 -0.52 11.91
CA ILE A 14 -15.95 -0.24 11.41
C ILE A 14 -16.23 1.25 11.25
N ASP A 15 -15.69 2.10 12.12
CA ASP A 15 -15.83 3.54 12.04
C ASP A 15 -15.13 4.11 10.80
N ASN A 16 -13.93 3.63 10.48
CA ASN A 16 -13.22 4.02 9.27
C ASN A 16 -13.99 3.57 8.02
N PHE A 17 -14.47 2.33 7.97
CA PHE A 17 -15.30 1.86 6.86
C PHE A 17 -16.56 2.73 6.69
N ASN A 18 -17.22 3.10 7.78
CA ASN A 18 -18.37 3.99 7.76
C ASN A 18 -18.02 5.40 7.25
N LEU A 19 -16.83 5.92 7.57
CA LEU A 19 -16.35 7.19 7.01
C LEU A 19 -16.11 7.08 5.50
N ILE A 20 -15.42 6.03 5.03
CA ILE A 20 -15.20 5.80 3.60
C ILE A 20 -16.53 5.64 2.85
N LYS A 21 -17.52 4.95 3.44
CA LYS A 21 -18.85 4.78 2.86
C LYS A 21 -19.60 6.11 2.66
N LYS A 22 -19.40 7.08 3.56
CA LYS A 22 -20.02 8.42 3.51
C LYS A 22 -19.37 9.37 2.48
N ILE A 23 -18.19 9.03 1.95
CA ILE A 23 -17.57 9.80 0.87
C ILE A 23 -18.56 9.90 -0.30
N GLY A 24 -18.68 11.08 -0.91
CA GLY A 24 -19.56 11.31 -2.05
C GLY A 24 -19.19 10.46 -3.28
N ASN A 25 -19.99 10.55 -4.33
CA ASN A 25 -19.66 9.94 -5.62
C ASN A 25 -18.90 10.97 -6.46
N TYR A 26 -17.73 10.59 -6.96
CA TYR A 26 -16.85 11.40 -7.79
C TYR A 26 -16.53 10.67 -9.11
N PRO A 27 -17.53 10.38 -9.96
CA PRO A 27 -17.38 9.54 -11.15
C PRO A 27 -16.43 10.13 -12.22
N HIS A 28 -16.04 11.39 -12.06
CA HIS A 28 -15.04 12.03 -12.91
C HIS A 28 -13.66 12.06 -12.26
N ASP A 29 -13.54 12.03 -10.93
CA ASP A 29 -12.25 12.13 -10.24
C ASP A 29 -11.62 10.76 -9.98
N SER A 30 -10.37 10.74 -9.54
CA SER A 30 -9.63 9.51 -9.25
C SER A 30 -9.00 9.56 -7.86
N LEU A 31 -8.71 8.39 -7.30
CA LEU A 31 -8.20 8.24 -5.95
C LEU A 31 -6.94 7.37 -5.94
N ILE A 32 -5.88 7.85 -5.29
CA ILE A 32 -4.74 7.03 -4.87
C ILE A 32 -5.00 6.51 -3.46
N ILE A 33 -4.78 5.22 -3.26
CA ILE A 33 -4.73 4.57 -1.96
C ILE A 33 -3.31 4.01 -1.78
N ALA A 34 -2.51 4.65 -0.93
CA ALA A 34 -1.10 4.30 -0.71
C ALA A 34 -0.93 3.30 0.46
N GLY A 35 -1.59 2.15 0.35
CA GLY A 35 -1.47 1.03 1.29
C GLY A 35 -2.39 1.11 2.51
N ASP A 36 -2.37 0.02 3.26
CA ASP A 36 -2.99 -0.16 4.58
C ASP A 36 -4.52 0.05 4.60
N ILE A 37 -5.20 -0.81 3.83
CA ILE A 37 -6.65 -0.99 3.88
C ILE A 37 -7.03 -1.96 5.00
N SER A 38 -6.45 -3.17 5.02
CA SER A 38 -6.73 -4.21 6.01
C SER A 38 -5.79 -5.40 5.81
N ASP A 39 -5.60 -6.24 6.84
CA ASP A 39 -5.03 -7.58 6.70
C ASP A 39 -6.06 -8.65 6.27
N ASN A 40 -7.35 -8.32 6.18
CA ASN A 40 -8.41 -9.23 5.78
C ASN A 40 -8.80 -9.04 4.30
N LEU A 41 -8.66 -10.09 3.50
CA LEU A 41 -8.98 -10.07 2.06
C LEU A 41 -10.44 -9.68 1.76
N ASP A 42 -11.41 -10.10 2.57
CA ASP A 42 -12.82 -9.75 2.37
C ASP A 42 -13.06 -8.26 2.64
N VAL A 43 -12.34 -7.68 3.60
CA VAL A 43 -12.41 -6.24 3.92
C VAL A 43 -11.77 -5.42 2.81
N ILE A 44 -10.59 -5.82 2.34
CA ILE A 44 -9.93 -5.21 1.16
C ILE A 44 -10.91 -5.25 -0.03
N ASN A 45 -11.51 -6.41 -0.27
CA ASN A 45 -12.43 -6.62 -1.38
C ASN A 45 -13.67 -5.70 -1.33
N LYS A 46 -14.34 -5.63 -0.18
CA LYS A 46 -15.48 -4.72 0.04
C LYS A 46 -15.10 -3.25 -0.10
N THR A 47 -13.89 -2.90 0.32
CA THR A 47 -13.37 -1.53 0.22
C THR A 47 -13.12 -1.15 -1.25
N PHE A 48 -12.52 -2.04 -2.04
CA PHE A 48 -12.35 -1.82 -3.47
C PHE A 48 -13.68 -1.68 -4.21
N ASP A 49 -14.64 -2.57 -3.95
CA ASP A 49 -15.98 -2.49 -4.55
C ASP A 49 -16.65 -1.14 -4.25
N LEU A 50 -16.59 -0.69 -2.99
CA LEU A 50 -17.13 0.60 -2.58
C LEU A 50 -16.46 1.78 -3.32
N LEU A 51 -15.13 1.78 -3.44
CA LEU A 51 -14.39 2.91 -4.00
C LEU A 51 -14.46 2.96 -5.52
N GLN A 52 -14.51 1.82 -6.20
CA GLN A 52 -14.68 1.77 -7.65
C GLN A 52 -16.05 2.27 -8.11
N ASN A 53 -17.08 2.06 -7.29
CA ASN A 53 -18.40 2.63 -7.54
C ASN A 53 -18.46 4.15 -7.31
N LYS A 54 -17.42 4.75 -6.71
CA LYS A 54 -17.35 6.18 -6.36
C LYS A 54 -16.39 6.96 -7.23
N PHE A 55 -15.30 6.38 -7.72
CA PHE A 55 -14.25 7.08 -8.46
C PHE A 55 -14.06 6.52 -9.86
N LYS A 56 -13.64 7.36 -10.80
CA LYS A 56 -13.33 6.96 -12.18
C LYS A 56 -12.21 5.91 -12.22
N TYR A 57 -11.14 6.18 -11.48
CA TYR A 57 -10.01 5.28 -11.31
C TYR A 57 -9.60 5.25 -9.85
N VAL A 58 -9.21 4.06 -9.39
CA VAL A 58 -8.59 3.85 -8.09
C VAL A 58 -7.20 3.28 -8.34
N PHE A 59 -6.17 4.04 -7.95
CA PHE A 59 -4.77 3.64 -8.00
C PHE A 59 -4.36 3.10 -6.64
N TYR A 60 -3.57 2.03 -6.61
CA TYR A 60 -3.26 1.33 -5.37
C TYR A 60 -1.86 0.74 -5.35
N THR A 61 -1.24 0.76 -4.17
CA THR A 61 -0.12 -0.11 -3.80
C THR A 61 -0.42 -0.71 -2.43
N PRO A 62 -0.10 -1.99 -2.17
CA PRO A 62 -0.22 -2.58 -0.84
C PRO A 62 0.78 -1.94 0.13
N GLY A 63 0.39 -1.86 1.40
CA GLY A 63 1.24 -1.57 2.55
C GLY A 63 1.65 -2.84 3.28
N ASN A 64 2.10 -2.71 4.54
CA ASN A 64 2.49 -3.86 5.34
C ASN A 64 1.29 -4.66 5.85
N HIS A 65 0.18 -4.01 6.20
CA HIS A 65 -0.98 -4.70 6.76
C HIS A 65 -1.56 -5.72 5.77
N GLU A 66 -1.57 -5.38 4.48
CA GLU A 66 -1.99 -6.32 3.44
C GLU A 66 -1.21 -7.62 3.44
N LEU A 67 0.05 -7.61 3.90
CA LEU A 67 0.96 -8.74 3.84
C LEU A 67 1.03 -9.52 5.15
N TRP A 68 0.30 -9.10 6.18
CA TRP A 68 0.14 -9.88 7.41
C TRP A 68 -0.68 -11.16 7.15
N THR A 69 -0.21 -12.31 7.60
CA THR A 69 -0.85 -13.61 7.38
C THR A 69 -1.75 -14.04 8.54
N ARG A 70 -2.27 -13.08 9.33
CA ARG A 70 -3.20 -13.37 10.43
C ARG A 70 -4.43 -14.09 9.90
N ASN A 71 -4.62 -15.34 10.33
CA ASN A 71 -5.69 -16.22 9.83
C ASN A 71 -5.65 -16.45 8.30
N TYR A 72 -4.48 -16.36 7.68
CA TYR A 72 -4.27 -16.63 6.27
C TYR A 72 -3.39 -17.87 6.11
N ARG A 73 -3.78 -18.78 5.23
CA ARG A 73 -3.17 -20.11 5.13
C ARG A 73 -1.81 -20.13 4.43
N TYR A 74 -1.49 -19.12 3.64
CA TYR A 74 -0.32 -19.09 2.76
C TYR A 74 0.65 -17.97 3.15
N SER A 75 1.79 -17.89 2.47
CA SER A 75 2.82 -16.89 2.73
C SER A 75 2.37 -15.46 2.40
N SER A 76 3.06 -14.46 2.96
CA SER A 76 2.91 -13.05 2.62
C SER A 76 3.13 -12.79 1.13
N LEU A 77 4.05 -13.53 0.48
CA LEU A 77 4.26 -13.44 -0.95
C LEU A 77 3.03 -13.94 -1.74
N HIS A 78 2.47 -15.09 -1.37
CA HIS A 78 1.24 -15.58 -1.99
C HIS A 78 0.07 -14.60 -1.79
N LYS A 79 0.01 -13.98 -0.61
CA LYS A 79 -1.01 -12.96 -0.31
C LYS A 79 -0.86 -11.71 -1.17
N LEU A 80 0.38 -11.24 -1.37
CA LEU A 80 0.68 -10.16 -2.31
C LEU A 80 0.13 -10.49 -3.70
N ASP A 81 0.49 -11.65 -4.26
CA ASP A 81 0.01 -12.08 -5.57
C ASP A 81 -1.53 -12.15 -5.63
N THR A 82 -2.15 -12.67 -4.57
CA THR A 82 -3.62 -12.73 -4.44
C THR A 82 -4.25 -11.34 -4.51
N ILE A 83 -3.69 -10.35 -3.81
CA ILE A 83 -4.20 -8.97 -3.79
C ILE A 83 -3.99 -8.28 -5.13
N ILE A 84 -2.84 -8.50 -5.79
CA ILE A 84 -2.59 -7.92 -7.13
C ILE A 84 -3.53 -8.51 -8.18
N ASN A 85 -3.82 -9.81 -8.11
CA ASN A 85 -4.82 -10.44 -8.96
C ASN A 85 -6.22 -9.89 -8.67
N LEU A 86 -6.59 -9.74 -7.39
CA LEU A 86 -7.85 -9.11 -6.99
C LEU A 86 -8.01 -7.69 -7.54
N CYS A 87 -6.94 -6.90 -7.51
CA CYS A 87 -6.90 -5.56 -8.08
C CYS A 87 -7.14 -5.59 -9.59
N SER A 88 -6.45 -6.48 -10.30
CA SER A 88 -6.59 -6.66 -11.75
C SER A 88 -8.02 -7.03 -12.14
N ASP A 89 -8.63 -7.99 -11.45
CA ASP A 89 -9.99 -8.48 -11.73
C ASP A 89 -11.04 -7.39 -11.55
N ARG A 90 -10.78 -6.43 -10.66
CA ARG A 90 -11.68 -5.33 -10.37
C ARG A 90 -11.42 -4.09 -11.22
N GLY A 91 -10.24 -3.95 -11.81
CA GLY A 91 -9.82 -2.70 -12.46
C GLY A 91 -9.26 -1.66 -11.48
N ILE A 92 -8.76 -2.09 -10.31
CA ILE A 92 -7.89 -1.29 -9.46
C ILE A 92 -6.50 -1.23 -10.12
N ILE A 93 -5.94 -0.04 -10.26
CA ILE A 93 -4.73 0.19 -11.03
C ILE A 93 -3.50 0.11 -10.13
N THR A 94 -2.70 -0.94 -10.32
CA THR A 94 -1.42 -1.20 -9.62
C THR A 94 -0.20 -1.05 -10.53
N LYS A 95 -0.39 -0.49 -11.73
CA LYS A 95 0.63 -0.35 -12.79
C LYS A 95 0.62 1.08 -13.36
N PRO A 96 1.69 1.53 -14.04
CA PRO A 96 1.71 2.85 -14.67
C PRO A 96 0.51 3.09 -15.57
N HIS A 97 -0.14 4.25 -15.40
CA HIS A 97 -1.34 4.61 -16.15
C HIS A 97 -1.38 6.10 -16.44
N LYS A 98 -1.75 6.47 -17.67
CA LYS A 98 -1.84 7.87 -18.09
C LYS A 98 -3.16 8.47 -17.61
N PHE A 99 -3.08 9.50 -16.78
CA PHE A 99 -4.21 10.30 -16.28
C PHE A 99 -4.04 11.74 -16.76
N GLN A 100 -4.75 12.12 -17.83
CA GLN A 100 -4.58 13.43 -18.49
C GLN A 100 -3.13 13.66 -18.94
N ALA A 101 -2.54 14.80 -18.59
CA ALA A 101 -1.13 15.13 -18.81
C ALA A 101 -0.23 14.67 -17.65
N HIS A 102 -0.58 13.56 -16.99
CA HIS A 102 0.22 12.98 -15.91
C HIS A 102 0.29 11.46 -16.05
N TRP A 103 1.38 10.87 -15.60
CA TRP A 103 1.48 9.43 -15.37
C TRP A 103 1.37 9.13 -13.89
N ILE A 104 0.47 8.23 -13.52
CA ILE A 104 0.35 7.74 -12.15
C ILE A 104 1.06 6.41 -12.06
N ILE A 105 2.05 6.29 -11.16
CA ILE A 105 2.92 5.13 -11.03
C ILE A 105 2.86 4.60 -9.59
N PRO A 106 2.03 3.58 -9.33
CA PRO A 106 2.13 2.82 -8.09
C PRO A 106 3.47 2.09 -8.02
N LEU A 107 4.14 2.15 -6.86
CA LEU A 107 5.42 1.50 -6.63
C LEU A 107 5.32 0.49 -5.49
N PHE A 108 5.70 -0.75 -5.80
CA PHE A 108 5.89 -1.78 -4.79
C PHE A 108 7.13 -1.47 -3.96
N SER A 109 7.01 -1.50 -2.64
CA SER A 109 8.11 -1.14 -1.75
C SER A 109 8.06 -1.96 -0.48
N TRP A 110 9.23 -2.12 0.13
CA TRP A 110 9.40 -2.64 1.48
C TRP A 110 10.58 -1.90 2.12
N TYR A 111 10.60 -1.78 3.44
CA TYR A 111 11.75 -1.20 4.12
C TYR A 111 12.96 -2.13 4.07
N HIS A 112 14.15 -1.54 4.00
CA HIS A 112 15.40 -2.29 4.14
C HIS A 112 15.59 -2.70 5.61
N CYS A 113 16.12 -3.90 5.86
CA CYS A 113 16.49 -4.35 7.21
C CYS A 113 17.48 -3.45 7.97
N LYS A 114 18.11 -2.46 7.31
CA LYS A 114 19.14 -1.56 7.86
C LYS A 114 18.64 -0.12 7.99
N ILE A 115 17.33 0.12 8.08
CA ILE A 115 16.84 1.49 8.37
C ILE A 115 17.52 1.97 9.66
N PRO A 116 18.29 3.09 9.62
CA PRO A 116 18.88 3.67 10.81
C PRO A 116 17.76 4.32 11.62
N LEU A 117 17.14 3.54 12.50
CA LEU A 117 16.41 4.06 13.65
C LEU A 117 17.49 4.48 14.65
N ASP A 118 17.44 5.72 15.14
CA ASP A 118 18.51 6.34 15.94
C ASP A 118 19.26 5.37 16.88
N ASN A 119 20.58 5.37 16.71
CA ASN A 119 21.72 4.61 17.28
C ASN A 119 21.63 3.77 18.57
N ASN A 120 20.54 3.70 19.33
CA ASN A 120 20.50 3.00 20.61
C ASN A 120 19.16 2.32 20.88
N ASN A 121 18.78 1.33 20.06
CA ASN A 121 18.20 0.05 20.50
C ASN A 121 17.52 -0.63 19.31
N ILE A 122 18.00 -1.85 19.04
CA ILE A 122 17.28 -3.03 18.57
C ILE A 122 15.96 -2.74 17.83
N ILE A 123 15.88 -3.15 16.58
CA ILE A 123 14.59 -3.45 15.93
C ILE A 123 14.03 -4.69 16.66
N PRO A 124 13.07 -4.57 17.60
CA PRO A 124 11.98 -5.52 17.57
C PRO A 124 10.72 -4.96 18.24
N GLU A 125 9.73 -4.57 17.44
CA GLU A 125 8.32 -4.50 17.88
C GLU A 125 7.37 -4.17 16.73
N TRP A 126 7.86 -4.08 15.49
CA TRP A 126 6.95 -3.96 14.35
C TRP A 126 6.26 -5.30 14.13
N ALA A 127 4.94 -5.26 14.09
CA ALA A 127 4.12 -6.45 13.97
C ALA A 127 4.47 -7.26 12.71
N ASP A 128 4.94 -6.61 11.66
CA ASP A 128 5.42 -7.22 10.41
C ASP A 128 6.42 -8.36 10.63
N TYR A 129 7.34 -8.26 11.61
CA TYR A 129 8.33 -9.31 11.87
C TYR A 129 7.72 -10.61 12.43
N TYR A 130 6.49 -10.51 12.95
CA TYR A 130 5.77 -11.61 13.58
C TYR A 130 4.55 -12.03 12.77
N LEU A 131 4.00 -11.12 11.96
CA LEU A 131 2.77 -11.30 11.21
C LEU A 131 3.03 -11.52 9.72
N CYS A 132 4.22 -11.24 9.19
CA CYS A 132 4.56 -11.61 7.82
C CYS A 132 5.33 -12.94 7.78
N GLU A 133 4.94 -13.80 6.85
CA GLU A 133 5.61 -15.07 6.57
C GLU A 133 6.19 -15.04 5.16
N TRP A 134 7.50 -14.84 5.09
CA TRP A 134 8.25 -14.73 3.85
C TRP A 134 8.89 -16.06 3.47
N PRO A 135 8.85 -16.48 2.18
CA PRO A 135 9.67 -17.59 1.72
C PRO A 135 11.16 -17.23 1.80
N LEU A 136 12.03 -18.23 1.65
CA LEU A 136 13.47 -17.98 1.55
C LEU A 136 13.77 -17.19 0.27
N PHE A 137 14.24 -15.96 0.43
CA PHE A 137 14.73 -15.12 -0.66
C PHE A 137 16.26 -15.18 -0.75
N SER A 138 16.80 -15.10 -1.96
CA SER A 138 18.24 -14.92 -2.19
C SER A 138 18.71 -13.45 -2.06
N MET A 139 17.76 -12.53 -1.86
CA MET A 139 17.97 -11.08 -1.77
C MET A 139 17.15 -10.49 -0.61
N ASP A 140 17.45 -9.25 -0.22
CA ASP A 140 16.66 -8.52 0.79
C ASP A 140 15.26 -8.21 0.25
N LEU A 141 14.26 -8.12 1.14
CA LEU A 141 12.89 -7.80 0.75
C LEU A 141 12.77 -6.46 0.01
N ALA A 142 13.52 -5.43 0.44
CA ALA A 142 13.52 -4.15 -0.26
C ALA A 142 14.04 -4.28 -1.70
N GLU A 143 15.04 -5.13 -1.92
CA GLU A 143 15.57 -5.43 -3.26
C GLU A 143 14.56 -6.22 -4.09
N TYR A 144 13.88 -7.20 -3.49
CA TYR A 144 12.81 -7.97 -4.13
C TYR A 144 11.69 -7.05 -4.62
N PHE A 145 11.11 -6.23 -3.72
CA PHE A 145 10.05 -5.28 -4.08
C PHE A 145 10.54 -4.23 -5.09
N GLY A 146 11.76 -3.73 -4.95
CA GLY A 146 12.39 -2.85 -5.92
C GLY A 146 12.50 -3.48 -7.32
N SER A 147 12.76 -4.79 -7.37
CA SER A 147 12.82 -5.54 -8.63
C SER A 147 11.50 -5.59 -9.39
N LEU A 148 10.36 -5.61 -8.68
CA LEU A 148 9.01 -5.63 -9.27
C LEU A 148 8.70 -4.36 -10.09
N ASN A 149 9.34 -3.25 -9.72
CA ASN A 149 9.19 -1.96 -10.39
C ASN A 149 10.10 -1.79 -11.62
N LYS A 150 11.13 -2.64 -11.81
CA LYS A 150 12.16 -2.45 -12.85
C LYS A 150 11.58 -2.35 -14.25
N GLN A 151 10.52 -3.11 -14.54
CA GLN A 151 9.80 -3.08 -15.82
C GLN A 151 9.16 -1.71 -16.14
N TYR A 152 8.96 -0.85 -15.13
CA TYR A 152 8.37 0.48 -15.26
C TYR A 152 9.41 1.60 -15.22
N LEU A 153 10.70 1.27 -15.05
CA LEU A 153 11.78 2.26 -15.07
C LEU A 153 12.09 2.67 -16.52
N LYS A 154 11.43 3.74 -16.96
CA LYS A 154 11.63 4.36 -18.26
C LYS A 154 11.32 5.85 -18.20
N SER A 155 11.68 6.56 -19.26
CA SER A 155 11.21 7.93 -19.46
C SER A 155 9.72 7.91 -19.77
N TYR A 156 8.98 8.77 -19.09
CA TYR A 156 7.57 9.03 -19.36
C TYR A 156 7.46 10.42 -20.00
N GLU A 157 6.56 10.53 -20.98
CA GLU A 157 6.09 11.83 -21.45
C GLU A 157 5.25 12.49 -20.35
N ASP A 158 5.27 13.81 -20.23
CA ASP A 158 4.52 14.56 -19.21
C ASP A 158 4.97 14.32 -17.75
N THR A 159 4.25 14.92 -16.80
CA THR A 159 4.59 14.86 -15.36
C THR A 159 4.31 13.48 -14.77
N VAL A 160 5.23 12.97 -13.97
CA VAL A 160 5.05 11.69 -13.25
C VAL A 160 4.65 11.95 -11.81
N ILE A 161 3.61 11.26 -11.35
CA ILE A 161 3.19 11.15 -9.96
C ILE A 161 3.38 9.69 -9.55
N SER A 162 4.47 9.41 -8.84
CA SER A 162 4.73 8.09 -8.26
C SER A 162 4.35 8.06 -6.78
N PHE A 163 3.91 6.91 -6.29
CA PHE A 163 3.62 6.74 -4.85
C PHE A 163 3.98 5.33 -4.38
N SER A 164 4.41 5.25 -3.13
CA SER A 164 4.73 4.02 -2.40
C SER A 164 4.09 4.11 -1.02
N HIS A 165 3.85 2.97 -0.37
CA HIS A 165 3.41 2.96 1.03
C HIS A 165 4.56 3.38 1.96
N PHE A 166 5.75 2.77 1.78
CA PHE A 166 6.92 3.13 2.57
C PHE A 166 7.61 4.38 2.03
N LEU A 167 8.09 5.22 2.96
CA LEU A 167 8.83 6.44 2.63
C LEU A 167 10.27 6.12 2.19
N PRO A 168 10.84 6.87 1.23
CA PRO A 168 12.17 6.61 0.69
C PRO A 168 13.30 6.87 1.68
N THR A 169 13.04 7.55 2.79
CA THR A 169 14.03 7.83 3.82
C THR A 169 13.40 7.98 5.19
N ALA A 170 14.10 7.51 6.23
CA ALA A 170 13.71 7.66 7.63
C ALA A 170 13.52 9.13 8.04
N LYS A 171 14.16 10.09 7.35
CA LYS A 171 14.00 11.53 7.63
C LYS A 171 12.59 12.06 7.38
N LEU A 172 11.80 11.34 6.57
CA LEU A 172 10.41 11.70 6.29
C LEU A 172 9.44 11.03 7.27
N LEU A 173 9.92 10.10 8.10
CA LEU A 173 9.08 9.49 9.12
C LEU A 173 8.73 10.55 10.18
N PRO A 174 7.49 10.57 10.68
CA PRO A 174 7.14 11.41 11.80
C PRO A 174 7.96 11.03 13.02
N ASN A 175 8.12 11.97 13.95
CA ASN A 175 8.90 11.74 15.16
C ASN A 175 8.41 10.46 15.87
N PRO A 176 9.30 9.51 16.25
CA PRO A 176 8.92 8.23 16.84
C PRO A 176 8.00 8.33 18.06
N LYS A 177 8.01 9.46 18.78
CA LYS A 177 7.06 9.71 19.89
C LYS A 177 5.59 9.69 19.48
N TYR A 178 5.29 9.92 18.19
CA TYR A 178 3.95 9.84 17.61
C TYR A 178 3.66 8.47 16.99
N LEU A 179 4.69 7.66 16.73
CA LEU A 179 4.58 6.32 16.14
C LEU A 179 4.37 5.22 17.19
N LYS A 180 4.64 5.52 18.47
CA LYS A 180 4.33 4.61 19.57
C LYS A 180 2.86 4.71 19.93
N PHE A 181 2.11 3.63 19.74
CA PHE A 181 0.79 3.50 20.35
C PHE A 181 0.93 3.71 21.86
N LYS A 182 0.31 4.78 22.38
CA LYS A 182 0.26 5.03 23.82
C LYS A 182 -0.72 4.04 24.45
N LYS A 183 -0.24 2.83 24.73
CA LYS A 183 -0.93 1.73 25.42
C LYS A 183 -2.21 1.24 24.71
N LEU A 184 -2.18 -0.04 24.33
CA LEU A 184 -3.34 -0.90 24.54
C LEU A 184 -3.46 -1.21 26.04
#